data_AF-A0A516WZF8-F1
#
_entry.id   AF-A0A516WZF8-F1
#
_cell.length_a   1.000
_cell.length_b   1.000
_cell.length_c   1.000
_cell.angle_alpha   90.00
_cell.angle_beta   90.00
_cell.angle_gamma   90.00
#
_symmetry.space_group_name_H-M   'P 1'
#
loop_
_entity.id
_entity.type
_entity.pdbx_description
1 polymer ?
#
loop_
_entity_poly.entity_id
_entity_poly.type
_entity_poly.pdbx_seq_one_letter_code
_entity_poly.pdbx_strand_id
1 'polypeptide(L)'
;MTAPLGRPARELTDEELEHQGTQAHATRNWVFLHGTAAQFATHTARMLELEQEYIRRFPKRTWQGSGGAPAAAGDEVEQMKAAIAGIVVQLQALLEITPAEPTDGKVAGDPVDTLLRRVAEAPHGRMHKLVVHQAARELGISREKLAELYKGDPRLLDTEKGDRVITEAGKARIAAAAQ
;
A
#
# COMPACT_ATOMS: atom_id res chain seq x y z
N MET A 1 13.69 14.98 -10.50
CA MET A 1 12.53 15.59 -11.19
C MET A 1 11.67 14.46 -11.73
N THR A 2 10.60 14.10 -11.03
CA THR A 2 9.73 12.99 -11.41
C THR A 2 8.79 13.47 -12.51
N ALA A 3 8.85 12.85 -13.70
CA ALA A 3 7.97 13.20 -14.81
C ALA A 3 6.49 13.02 -14.41
N PRO A 4 5.57 13.90 -14.85
CA PRO A 4 4.16 13.74 -14.54
C PRO A 4 3.63 12.40 -15.08
N LEU A 5 2.84 11.73 -14.26
CA LEU A 5 2.22 10.43 -14.57
C LEU A 5 1.05 10.66 -15.53
N GLY A 6 1.32 10.50 -16.83
CA GLY A 6 0.32 10.73 -17.87
C GLY A 6 0.03 12.21 -18.13
N ARG A 7 -1.06 12.48 -18.86
CA ARG A 7 -1.50 13.85 -19.16
C ARG A 7 -1.77 14.61 -17.84
N PRO A 8 -1.19 15.82 -17.66
CA PRO A 8 -1.49 16.69 -16.52
C PRO A 8 -2.99 16.86 -16.32
N ALA A 9 -3.47 16.91 -15.09
CA ALA A 9 -4.91 17.00 -14.80
C ALA A 9 -5.57 18.22 -15.48
N ARG A 10 -4.85 19.34 -15.56
CA ARG A 10 -5.27 20.57 -16.27
C ARG A 10 -5.57 20.36 -17.76
N GLU A 11 -4.98 19.32 -18.37
CA GLU A 11 -5.15 18.99 -19.80
C GLU A 11 -6.24 17.94 -20.02
N LEU A 12 -6.84 17.39 -18.96
CA LEU A 12 -7.98 16.48 -19.06
C LEU A 12 -9.25 17.25 -19.41
N THR A 13 -10.14 16.61 -20.17
CA THR A 13 -11.54 17.04 -20.25
C THR A 13 -12.25 16.79 -18.91
N ASP A 14 -13.41 17.41 -18.72
CA ASP A 14 -14.19 17.26 -17.49
C ASP A 14 -14.59 15.80 -17.25
N GLU A 15 -15.01 15.10 -18.32
CA GLU A 15 -15.36 13.67 -18.25
C GLU A 15 -14.15 12.79 -17.93
N GLU A 16 -12.99 13.04 -18.55
CA GLU A 16 -11.76 12.31 -18.23
C GLU A 16 -11.31 12.55 -16.78
N LEU A 17 -11.45 13.78 -16.28
CA LEU A 17 -11.11 14.16 -14.91
C LEU A 17 -12.00 13.43 -13.89
N GLU A 18 -13.32 13.44 -14.10
CA GLU A 18 -14.28 12.74 -13.25
C GLU A 18 -14.07 11.21 -13.29
N HIS A 19 -13.85 10.65 -14.48
CA HIS A 19 -13.57 9.23 -14.64
C HIS A 19 -12.29 8.81 -13.92
N GLN A 20 -11.19 9.51 -14.15
CA GLN A 20 -9.92 9.19 -13.51
C GLN A 20 -9.96 9.39 -11.99
N GLY A 21 -10.61 10.44 -11.50
CA GLY A 21 -10.82 10.65 -10.07
C GLY A 21 -11.58 9.47 -9.44
N THR A 22 -12.66 9.02 -10.08
CA THR A 22 -13.44 7.86 -9.63
C THR A 22 -12.59 6.60 -9.55
N GLN A 23 -11.81 6.30 -10.59
CA GLN A 23 -10.91 5.13 -10.59
C GLN A 23 -9.83 5.23 -9.52
N ALA A 24 -9.28 6.42 -9.32
CA ALA A 24 -8.25 6.63 -8.32
C ALA A 24 -8.79 6.41 -6.90
N HIS A 25 -9.98 6.92 -6.58
CA HIS A 25 -10.64 6.64 -5.30
C HIS A 25 -10.98 5.16 -5.12
N ALA A 26 -11.50 4.50 -6.15
CA ALA A 26 -11.88 3.09 -6.09
C ALA A 26 -10.68 2.17 -5.77
N THR A 27 -9.47 2.53 -6.20
CA THR A 27 -8.26 1.74 -6.01
C THR A 27 -7.44 2.14 -4.77
N ARG A 28 -7.78 3.25 -4.10
CA ARG A 28 -6.98 3.81 -3.00
C ARG A 28 -6.67 2.83 -1.88
N ASN A 29 -7.70 2.14 -1.37
CA ASN A 29 -7.51 1.22 -0.23
C ASN A 29 -6.60 0.04 -0.61
N TRP A 30 -6.73 -0.47 -1.83
CA TRP A 30 -5.87 -1.54 -2.32
C TRP A 30 -4.42 -1.08 -2.43
N VAL A 31 -4.18 0.12 -3.00
CA VAL A 31 -2.81 0.67 -3.11
C VAL A 31 -2.21 0.95 -1.74
N PHE A 32 -3.01 1.40 -0.78
CA PHE A 32 -2.57 1.59 0.60
C PHE A 32 -2.13 0.29 1.27
N LEU A 33 -2.91 -0.78 1.13
CA LEU A 33 -2.65 -2.06 1.81
C LEU A 33 -1.63 -2.95 1.09
N HIS A 34 -1.48 -2.78 -0.24
CA HIS A 34 -0.76 -3.75 -1.07
C HIS A 34 0.21 -3.11 -2.07
N GLY A 35 0.20 -1.79 -2.22
CA GLY A 35 1.14 -1.08 -3.06
C GLY A 35 2.54 -1.02 -2.43
N THR A 36 3.56 -0.98 -3.27
CA THR A 36 4.90 -0.56 -2.80
C THR A 36 4.87 0.90 -2.36
N ALA A 37 5.84 1.33 -1.54
CA ALA A 37 5.98 2.74 -1.15
C ALA A 37 6.00 3.69 -2.37
N ALA A 38 6.68 3.30 -3.45
CA ALA A 38 6.70 4.06 -4.69
C ALA A 38 5.33 4.12 -5.39
N GLN A 39 4.59 3.00 -5.42
CA GLN A 39 3.23 2.95 -5.98
C GLN A 39 2.25 3.79 -5.16
N PHE A 40 2.34 3.73 -3.83
CA PHE A 40 1.53 4.54 -2.93
C PHE A 40 1.81 6.03 -3.09
N ALA A 41 3.08 6.44 -3.15
CA ALA A 41 3.47 7.83 -3.39
C ALA A 41 2.97 8.33 -4.74
N THR A 42 3.16 7.53 -5.79
CA THR A 42 2.70 7.79 -7.17
C THR A 42 1.18 7.98 -7.21
N HIS A 43 0.44 7.05 -6.59
CA HIS A 43 -1.02 7.08 -6.58
C HIS A 43 -1.57 8.27 -5.77
N THR A 44 -0.95 8.57 -4.63
CA THR A 44 -1.32 9.73 -3.80
C THR A 44 -1.08 11.04 -4.54
N ALA A 45 0.07 11.17 -5.21
CA ALA A 45 0.37 12.36 -6.02
C ALA A 45 -0.66 12.55 -7.14
N ARG A 46 -1.03 11.47 -7.85
CA ARG A 46 -2.03 11.55 -8.92
C ARG A 46 -3.43 11.88 -8.39
N MET A 47 -3.86 11.31 -7.27
CA MET A 47 -5.14 11.68 -6.66
C MET A 47 -5.19 13.16 -6.29
N LEU A 48 -4.17 13.66 -5.60
CA LEU A 48 -4.12 15.07 -5.20
C LEU A 48 -4.17 16.01 -6.40
N GLU A 49 -3.49 15.66 -7.50
CA GLU A 49 -3.53 16.43 -8.74
C GLU A 49 -4.96 16.50 -9.33
N LEU A 50 -5.65 15.35 -9.41
CA LEU A 50 -7.02 15.26 -9.94
C LEU A 50 -8.02 16.00 -9.03
N GLU A 51 -7.90 15.85 -7.72
CA GLU A 51 -8.77 16.50 -6.72
C GLU A 51 -8.62 18.03 -6.78
N GLN A 52 -7.38 18.53 -6.83
CA GLN A 52 -7.12 19.97 -6.93
C GLN A 52 -7.72 20.55 -8.21
N GLU A 53 -7.56 19.86 -9.34
CA GLU A 53 -8.14 20.31 -10.60
C GLU A 53 -9.67 20.27 -10.59
N TYR A 54 -10.28 19.24 -9.97
CA TYR A 54 -11.73 19.14 -9.82
C TYR A 54 -12.29 20.30 -8.98
N ILE A 55 -11.68 20.60 -7.82
CA ILE A 55 -12.07 21.73 -6.96
C ILE A 55 -11.94 23.05 -7.73
N ARG A 56 -10.85 23.22 -8.49
CA ARG A 56 -10.61 24.41 -9.30
C ARG A 56 -11.67 24.62 -10.38
N ARG A 57 -12.12 23.56 -11.06
CA ARG A 57 -13.14 23.62 -12.14
C ARG A 57 -14.57 23.72 -11.62
N PHE A 58 -14.86 23.08 -10.49
CA PHE A 58 -16.23 22.95 -9.98
C PHE A 58 -16.42 23.51 -8.56
N PRO A 59 -16.05 24.78 -8.28
CA PRO A 59 -16.06 25.36 -6.94
C PRO A 59 -17.46 25.43 -6.29
N LYS A 60 -18.53 25.32 -7.09
CA LYS A 60 -19.93 25.32 -6.64
C LYS A 60 -20.51 23.91 -6.40
N ARG A 61 -19.85 22.85 -6.88
CA ARG A 61 -20.29 21.45 -6.71
C ARG A 61 -19.74 20.83 -5.42
N THR A 62 -18.62 21.33 -4.93
CA THR A 62 -18.12 21.02 -3.59
C THR A 62 -19.00 21.76 -2.60
N TRP A 63 -19.80 21.03 -1.83
CA TRP A 63 -20.66 21.55 -0.77
C TRP A 63 -19.87 22.52 0.15
N GLN A 64 -20.28 23.79 0.16
CA GLN A 64 -19.81 24.79 1.13
C GLN A 64 -20.80 24.86 2.29
N GLY A 65 -20.79 23.89 3.19
CA GLY A 65 -21.57 23.98 4.43
C GLY A 65 -20.88 23.21 5.54
N SER A 66 -20.75 23.71 6.77
CA SER A 66 -20.97 25.05 7.30
C SER A 66 -19.66 25.85 7.20
N GLY A 67 -19.53 26.73 6.20
CA GLY A 67 -18.60 27.85 6.36
C GLY A 67 -19.07 28.61 7.59
N GLY A 68 -18.36 28.46 8.71
CA GLY A 68 -18.63 29.25 9.90
C GLY A 68 -18.76 30.71 9.48
N ALA A 69 -19.75 31.41 10.05
CA ALA A 69 -19.82 32.86 9.95
C ALA A 69 -18.40 33.44 10.13
N PRO A 70 -18.04 34.52 9.40
CA PRO A 70 -16.70 35.11 9.51
C PRO A 70 -16.36 35.24 10.99
N ALA A 71 -15.38 34.44 11.41
CA ALA A 71 -14.99 34.39 12.80
C ALA A 71 -14.45 35.79 13.13
N ALA A 72 -14.78 36.33 14.30
CA ALA A 72 -14.30 37.66 14.67
C ALA A 72 -12.76 37.70 14.49
N ALA A 73 -12.15 38.83 14.15
CA ALA A 73 -10.72 38.89 13.80
C ALA A 73 -9.75 38.26 14.85
N GLY A 74 -10.18 38.05 16.10
CA GLY A 74 -9.45 37.26 17.10
C GLY A 74 -9.45 35.75 16.85
N ASP A 75 -10.55 35.20 16.33
CA ASP A 75 -10.71 33.78 16.01
C ASP A 75 -9.88 33.37 14.80
N GLU A 76 -9.70 34.25 13.80
CA GLU A 76 -8.84 33.97 12.65
C GLU A 76 -7.37 33.80 13.06
N VAL A 77 -6.89 34.63 13.98
CA VAL A 77 -5.52 34.53 14.51
C VAL A 77 -5.34 33.26 15.34
N GLU A 78 -6.32 32.91 16.18
CA GLU A 78 -6.26 31.66 16.95
C GLU A 78 -6.40 30.43 16.04
N GLN A 79 -7.22 30.50 15.00
CA GLN A 79 -7.32 29.45 13.98
C GLN A 79 -6.02 29.29 13.21
N MET A 80 -5.34 30.40 12.85
CA MET A 80 -4.02 30.38 12.22
C MET A 80 -2.98 29.76 13.14
N LYS A 81 -2.95 30.13 14.44
CA LYS A 81 -2.04 29.53 15.43
C LYS A 81 -2.28 28.03 15.57
N ALA A 82 -3.55 27.60 15.65
CA ALA A 82 -3.91 26.19 15.74
C ALA A 82 -3.49 25.41 14.49
N ALA A 83 -3.69 25.98 13.30
CA ALA A 83 -3.25 25.38 12.03
C ALA A 83 -1.72 25.22 11.99
N ILE A 84 -0.97 26.26 12.37
CA ILE A 84 0.50 26.22 12.44
C ILE A 84 0.95 25.15 13.43
N ALA A 85 0.35 25.09 14.62
CA ALA A 85 0.69 24.07 15.62
C ALA A 85 0.45 22.64 15.09
N GLY A 86 -0.68 22.42 14.40
CA GLY A 86 -0.98 21.14 13.76
C GLY A 86 0.05 20.75 12.69
N ILE A 87 0.47 21.71 11.85
CA ILE A 87 1.51 21.50 10.84
C ILE A 87 2.84 21.11 11.49
N VAL A 88 3.25 21.80 12.57
CA VAL A 88 4.50 21.48 13.29
C VAL A 88 4.48 20.05 13.82
N VAL A 89 3.37 19.60 14.43
CA VAL A 89 3.22 18.22 14.90
C VAL A 89 3.35 17.21 13.74
N GLN A 90 2.72 17.50 12.60
CA GLN A 90 2.81 16.64 11.42
C GLN A 90 4.24 16.58 10.86
N LEU A 91 4.95 17.71 10.82
CA LEU A 91 6.34 17.75 10.37
C LEU A 91 7.26 16.99 11.33
N GLN A 92 7.05 17.11 12.64
CA GLN A 92 7.80 16.34 13.65
C GLN A 92 7.59 14.84 13.48
N ALA A 93 6.34 14.40 13.29
CA ALA A 93 6.05 12.99 13.02
C ALA A 93 6.75 12.50 11.75
N LEU A 94 6.77 13.29 10.67
CA LEU A 94 7.49 12.93 9.44
C LEU A 94 9.00 12.82 9.64
N LEU A 95 9.60 13.65 10.51
CA LEU A 95 11.02 13.58 10.84
C LEU A 95 11.36 12.35 11.69
N GLU A 96 10.41 11.85 12.46
CA GLU A 96 10.56 10.62 13.26
C GLU A 96 10.35 9.34 12.45
N ILE A 97 9.80 9.43 11.23
CA ILE A 97 9.72 8.29 10.31
C ILE A 97 11.14 7.92 9.88
N THR A 98 11.71 6.95 10.58
CA THR A 98 12.84 6.21 10.06
C THR A 98 12.30 5.32 8.94
N PRO A 99 12.83 5.39 7.70
CA PRO A 99 12.54 4.34 6.73
C PRO A 99 12.90 3.03 7.41
N ALA A 100 11.96 2.09 7.47
CA ALA A 100 12.36 0.72 7.77
C ALA A 100 13.45 0.40 6.76
N GLU A 101 14.68 0.18 7.24
CA GLU A 101 15.75 -0.22 6.34
C GLU A 101 15.19 -1.39 5.53
N PRO A 102 15.32 -1.38 4.19
CA PRO A 102 15.11 -2.61 3.46
C PRO A 102 16.01 -3.60 4.17
N THR A 103 15.40 -4.55 4.87
CA THR A 103 16.18 -5.63 5.45
C THR A 103 16.80 -6.25 4.23
N ASP A 104 18.09 -6.00 4.02
CA ASP A 104 18.97 -6.81 3.20
C ASP A 104 18.97 -8.16 3.90
N GLY A 105 17.85 -8.85 3.72
CA GLY A 105 17.55 -10.12 4.28
C GLY A 105 18.41 -11.11 3.52
N LYS A 106 19.71 -11.12 3.81
CA LYS A 106 20.34 -12.38 4.11
C LYS A 106 19.63 -12.94 5.34
N VAL A 107 18.41 -13.42 5.13
CA VAL A 107 17.74 -14.30 6.05
C VAL A 107 18.72 -15.44 6.25
N ALA A 108 19.13 -15.67 7.50
CA ALA A 108 19.94 -16.83 7.83
C ALA A 108 19.08 -18.07 7.55
N GLY A 109 19.25 -18.67 6.36
CA GLY A 109 18.48 -19.83 5.88
C GLY A 109 17.91 -19.64 4.47
N ASP A 110 17.37 -20.71 3.88
CA ASP A 110 16.68 -20.64 2.59
C ASP A 110 15.42 -19.74 2.72
N PRO A 111 15.29 -18.69 1.88
CA PRO A 111 14.08 -17.86 1.82
C PRO A 111 12.80 -18.68 1.66
N VAL A 112 12.84 -19.78 0.89
CA VAL A 112 11.68 -20.66 0.69
C VAL A 112 11.26 -21.33 1.99
N ASP A 113 12.21 -21.87 2.76
CA ASP A 113 11.91 -22.53 4.04
C ASP A 113 11.33 -21.54 5.05
N THR A 114 11.82 -20.29 5.02
CA THR A 114 11.29 -19.20 5.85
C THR A 114 9.86 -18.86 5.47
N LEU A 115 9.54 -18.78 4.17
CA LEU A 115 8.17 -18.57 3.71
C LEU A 115 7.24 -19.71 4.13
N LEU A 116 7.66 -20.96 3.93
CA LEU A 116 6.89 -22.14 4.29
C LEU A 116 6.62 -22.18 5.80
N ARG A 117 7.60 -21.83 6.63
CA ARG A 117 7.44 -21.73 8.09
C ARG A 117 6.39 -20.68 8.47
N ARG A 118 6.43 -19.49 7.87
CA ARG A 118 5.40 -18.45 8.08
C ARG A 118 3.99 -18.95 7.73
N VAL A 119 3.84 -19.73 6.66
CA VAL A 119 2.54 -20.32 6.29
C VAL A 119 2.12 -21.42 7.29
N ALA A 120 3.06 -22.24 7.76
CA ALA A 120 2.79 -23.29 8.75
C ALA A 120 2.33 -22.74 10.11
N GLU A 121 2.92 -21.64 10.56
CA GLU A 121 2.62 -20.97 11.83
C GLU A 121 1.30 -20.18 11.78
N ALA A 122 0.79 -19.87 10.59
CA ALA A 122 -0.50 -19.23 10.44
C ALA A 122 -1.65 -20.16 10.90
N PRO A 123 -2.79 -19.61 11.36
CA PRO A 123 -3.93 -20.41 11.78
C PRO A 123 -4.32 -21.46 10.73
N HIS A 124 -4.37 -22.73 11.15
CA HIS A 124 -4.65 -23.90 10.30
C HIS A 124 -3.63 -24.15 9.17
N GLY A 125 -2.41 -23.62 9.27
CA GLY A 125 -1.41 -23.74 8.20
C GLY A 125 -1.83 -23.03 6.92
N ARG A 126 -2.67 -21.99 7.06
CA ARG A 126 -3.34 -21.29 5.96
C ARG A 126 -2.99 -19.82 5.99
N MET A 127 -2.67 -19.28 4.82
CA MET A 127 -2.38 -17.85 4.66
C MET A 127 -3.01 -17.30 3.37
N HIS A 128 -3.61 -16.12 3.45
CA HIS A 128 -4.22 -15.48 2.29
C HIS A 128 -3.18 -15.21 1.19
N LYS A 129 -3.56 -15.40 -0.07
CA LYS A 129 -2.68 -15.29 -1.24
C LYS A 129 -1.90 -13.96 -1.26
N LEU A 130 -2.55 -12.85 -0.95
CA LEU A 130 -1.89 -11.54 -0.97
C LEU A 130 -0.79 -11.45 0.08
N VAL A 131 -1.01 -12.04 1.26
CA VAL A 131 -0.03 -12.06 2.36
C VAL A 131 1.15 -12.97 1.99
N VAL A 132 0.90 -14.14 1.37
CA VAL A 132 1.99 -15.01 0.88
C VAL A 132 2.83 -14.32 -0.20
N HIS A 133 2.20 -13.63 -1.14
CA HIS A 133 2.92 -12.90 -2.19
C HIS A 133 3.73 -11.73 -1.62
N GLN A 134 3.20 -11.03 -0.63
CA GLN A 134 3.93 -9.97 0.08
C GLN A 134 5.14 -10.54 0.84
N ALA A 135 4.95 -11.62 1.61
CA ALA A 135 6.04 -12.30 2.31
C ALA A 135 7.11 -12.84 1.34
N ALA A 136 6.71 -13.42 0.21
CA ALA A 136 7.65 -13.87 -0.83
C ALA A 136 8.49 -12.70 -1.38
N ARG A 137 7.88 -11.52 -1.55
CA ARG A 137 8.57 -10.31 -1.99
C ARG A 137 9.57 -9.81 -0.94
N GLU A 138 9.19 -9.79 0.33
CA GLU A 138 10.07 -9.42 1.46
C GLU A 138 11.29 -10.36 1.55
N LEU A 139 11.09 -11.64 1.26
CA LEU A 139 12.13 -12.67 1.29
C LEU A 139 12.94 -12.76 -0.02
N GLY A 140 12.66 -11.91 -1.02
CA GLY A 140 13.38 -11.91 -2.30
C GLY A 140 13.12 -13.14 -3.18
N ILE A 141 12.01 -13.86 -2.97
CA ILE A 141 11.64 -15.04 -3.75
C ILE A 141 11.07 -14.58 -5.10
N SER A 142 11.66 -15.06 -6.19
CA SER A 142 11.19 -14.73 -7.55
C SER A 142 9.80 -15.32 -7.81
N ARG A 143 9.08 -14.78 -8.80
CA ARG A 143 7.74 -15.28 -9.17
C ARG A 143 7.78 -16.72 -9.66
N GLU A 144 8.83 -17.09 -10.37
CA GLU A 144 9.07 -18.43 -10.90
C GLU A 144 9.28 -19.42 -9.76
N LYS A 145 10.15 -19.06 -8.82
CA LYS A 145 10.46 -19.88 -7.63
C LYS A 145 9.26 -20.02 -6.71
N LEU A 146 8.45 -18.97 -6.57
CA LEU A 146 7.16 -19.04 -5.86
C LEU A 146 6.15 -19.94 -6.59
N ALA A 147 6.14 -19.91 -7.93
CA ALA A 147 5.25 -20.76 -8.73
C ALA A 147 5.61 -22.25 -8.61
N GLU A 148 6.89 -22.58 -8.47
CA GLU A 148 7.39 -23.95 -8.22
C GLU A 148 6.83 -24.53 -6.92
N LEU A 149 6.55 -23.71 -5.90
CA LEU A 149 5.96 -24.21 -4.65
C LEU A 149 4.57 -24.81 -4.85
N TYR A 150 3.85 -24.40 -5.89
CA TYR A 150 2.51 -24.89 -6.23
C TYR A 150 2.53 -26.00 -7.28
N LYS A 151 3.48 -25.94 -8.21
CA LYS A 151 3.52 -26.79 -9.41
C LYS A 151 4.57 -27.90 -9.35
N GLY A 152 5.50 -27.82 -8.41
CA GLY A 152 6.55 -28.81 -8.22
C GLY A 152 6.00 -30.16 -7.79
N ASP A 153 6.84 -31.19 -7.90
CA ASP A 153 6.58 -32.53 -7.38
C ASP A 153 7.70 -32.92 -6.40
N PRO A 154 7.42 -33.00 -5.08
CA PRO A 154 6.12 -32.80 -4.45
C PRO A 154 5.74 -31.32 -4.36
N ARG A 155 4.44 -31.02 -4.45
CA ARG A 155 3.91 -29.66 -4.22
C ARG A 155 4.09 -29.29 -2.75
N LEU A 156 4.54 -28.07 -2.47
CA LEU A 156 4.83 -27.61 -1.11
C LEU A 156 3.69 -26.76 -0.55
N LEU A 157 2.96 -26.06 -1.41
CA LEU A 157 1.75 -25.30 -1.08
C LEU A 157 0.59 -25.74 -1.98
N ASP A 158 -0.60 -25.87 -1.41
CA ASP A 158 -1.86 -26.05 -2.14
C ASP A 158 -2.62 -24.74 -2.29
N THR A 159 -3.46 -24.66 -3.33
CA THR A 159 -4.31 -23.51 -3.59
C THR A 159 -5.75 -23.82 -3.22
N GLU A 160 -6.26 -23.15 -2.19
CA GLU A 160 -7.65 -23.26 -1.75
C GLU A 160 -8.32 -21.90 -1.86
N LYS A 161 -9.03 -21.64 -2.97
CA LYS A 161 -9.68 -20.35 -3.24
C LYS A 161 -8.68 -19.17 -3.08
N GLY A 162 -8.94 -18.29 -2.12
CA GLY A 162 -8.12 -17.12 -1.79
C GLY A 162 -6.88 -17.44 -0.97
N ASP A 163 -6.75 -18.66 -0.46
CA ASP A 163 -5.72 -19.03 0.49
C ASP A 163 -4.67 -19.96 -0.09
N ARG A 164 -3.52 -19.99 0.57
CA ARG A 164 -2.44 -20.95 0.38
C ARG A 164 -2.30 -21.77 1.64
N VAL A 165 -2.31 -23.08 1.46
CA VAL A 165 -2.29 -24.04 2.56
C VAL A 165 -1.00 -24.84 2.46
N ILE A 166 -0.29 -24.97 3.57
CA ILE A 166 0.91 -25.79 3.61
C ILE A 166 0.55 -27.28 3.47
N THR A 167 1.26 -27.96 2.58
CA THR A 167 1.10 -29.40 2.37
C THR A 167 1.94 -30.21 3.36
N GLU A 168 1.72 -31.52 3.45
CA GLU A 168 2.57 -32.40 4.24
C GLU A 168 4.03 -32.43 3.73
N ALA A 169 4.24 -32.36 2.41
CA ALA A 169 5.59 -32.24 1.84
C ALA A 169 6.26 -30.90 2.21
N GLY A 170 5.48 -29.81 2.25
CA GLY A 170 5.94 -28.51 2.75
C GLY A 170 6.37 -28.56 4.21
N LYS A 171 5.58 -29.21 5.07
CA LYS A 171 5.90 -29.44 6.49
C LYS A 171 7.15 -30.31 6.67
N ALA A 172 7.27 -31.38 5.89
CA ALA A 172 8.43 -32.27 5.94
C ALA A 172 9.73 -31.54 5.56
N ARG A 173 9.68 -30.67 4.53
CA ARG A 173 10.83 -29.85 4.12
C ARG A 173 11.32 -28.93 5.24
N ILE A 174 10.42 -28.19 5.89
CA ILE A 174 10.83 -27.28 6.98
C ILE A 174 11.29 -28.02 8.23
N ALA A 175 10.81 -29.25 8.48
CA ALA A 175 11.26 -30.10 9.58
C ALA A 175 12.66 -30.72 9.32
N ALA A 176 12.98 -31.02 8.05
CA ALA A 176 14.32 -31.48 7.66
C ALA A 176 15.37 -30.36 7.72
N ALA A 177 14.97 -29.12 7.44
CA ALA A 177 15.85 -27.95 7.52
C ALA A 177 16.14 -27.47 8.96
N ALA A 178 15.44 -28.01 9.96
CA ALA A 178 15.62 -27.68 11.39
C ALA A 178 16.54 -28.67 12.14
N GLN A 179 17.06 -29.70 11.44
CA GLN A 179 18.02 -30.69 11.93
C GLN A 179 19.43 -30.35 11.43
#